data_AF-A0A5E4K1A8-F1
#
_entry.id   AF-A0A5E4K1A8-F1
#
_cell.length_a   1.000
_cell.length_b   1.000
_cell.length_c   1.000
_cell.angle_alpha   90.00
_cell.angle_beta   90.00
_cell.angle_gamma   90.00
#
_symmetry.space_group_name_H-M   'P 1'
#
loop_
_entity.id
_entity.type
_entity.pdbx_description
1 polymer ?
#
loop_
_entity_poly.entity_id
_entity_poly.type
_entity_poly.pdbx_seq_one_letter_code
_entity_poly.pdbx_strand_id
1 'polypeptide(L)'
;MQIDDILKQGQFRELDLFLTEKMNNCAGTELVEKMIELWESEKDARDWFYTPLKGLEGKRPYDYCREGKIDEVGSLLGRIAAGVYS
;
A
#
# COMPACT_ATOMS: atom_id res chain seq x y z
N MET A 1 27.62 13.21 -9.93
CA MET A 1 26.74 12.68 -8.87
C MET A 1 27.22 13.31 -7.58
N GLN A 2 26.43 14.20 -6.98
CA GLN A 2 26.84 14.92 -5.76
C GLN A 2 26.58 14.03 -4.54
N ILE A 3 27.36 14.19 -3.46
CA ILE A 3 27.21 13.41 -2.22
C ILE A 3 25.79 13.52 -1.66
N ASP A 4 25.14 14.68 -1.84
CA ASP A 4 23.76 14.94 -1.43
C ASP A 4 22.73 14.05 -2.16
N ASP A 5 23.00 13.66 -3.41
CA ASP A 5 22.11 12.77 -4.17
C ASP A 5 22.15 11.34 -3.62
N ILE A 6 23.33 10.88 -3.20
CA ILE A 6 23.54 9.55 -2.63
C ILE A 6 22.88 9.46 -1.25
N LEU A 7 23.04 10.49 -0.42
CA LEU A 7 22.41 10.54 0.91
C LEU A 7 20.89 10.56 0.83
N LYS A 8 20.32 11.31 -0.12
CA LYS A 8 18.88 11.30 -0.40
C LYS A 8 18.41 9.92 -0.85
N GLN A 9 19.09 9.30 -1.81
CA GLN A 9 18.73 7.95 -2.28
C GLN A 9 18.77 6.90 -1.16
N GLY A 10 19.75 6.98 -0.25
CA GLY A 10 19.82 6.12 0.93
C GLY A 10 18.61 6.28 1.86
N GLN A 11 18.23 7.53 2.17
CA GLN A 11 17.08 7.83 3.01
C GLN A 11 15.74 7.39 2.40
N PHE A 12 15.57 7.55 1.08
CA PHE A 12 14.36 7.09 0.39
C PHE A 12 14.21 5.57 0.46
N ARG A 13 15.32 4.83 0.35
CA ARG A 13 15.31 3.38 0.44
C ARG A 13 14.95 2.86 1.84
N GLU A 14 15.46 3.50 2.89
CA GLU A 14 15.11 3.14 4.28
C GLU A 14 13.63 3.40 4.57
N LEU A 15 13.10 4.53 4.07
CA LEU A 15 11.68 4.85 4.19
C LEU A 15 10.80 3.83 3.46
N ASP A 16 11.18 3.45 2.25
CA ASP A 16 10.45 2.45 1.46
C ASP A 16 10.38 1.10 2.17
N LEU A 17 11.51 0.62 2.70
CA LEU A 17 11.57 -0.62 3.49
C LEU A 17 10.67 -0.55 4.72
N PHE A 18 10.76 0.55 5.49
CA PHE A 18 9.93 0.75 6.67
C PHE A 18 8.44 0.74 6.33
N LEU A 19 8.04 1.40 5.24
CA LEU A 19 6.65 1.46 4.81
C LEU A 19 6.15 0.10 4.30
N THR A 20 6.99 -0.67 3.60
CA THR A 20 6.68 -2.04 3.17
C THR A 20 6.52 -2.96 4.38
N GLU A 21 7.41 -2.92 5.37
CA GLU A 21 7.28 -3.71 6.60
C GLU A 21 6.00 -3.36 7.35
N LYS A 22 5.69 -2.07 7.47
CA LYS A 22 4.47 -1.61 8.13
C LYS A 22 3.21 -2.02 7.38
N MET A 23 3.24 -1.99 6.05
CA MET A 23 2.15 -2.49 5.21
C MET A 23 1.90 -3.98 5.48
N ASN A 24 2.95 -4.81 5.49
CA ASN A 24 2.85 -6.23 5.83
C ASN A 24 2.29 -6.47 7.23
N ASN A 25 2.75 -5.72 8.22
CA ASN A 25 2.29 -5.86 9.61
C ASN A 25 0.81 -5.47 9.78
N CYS A 26 0.29 -4.52 8.99
CA CYS A 26 -1.09 -4.07 9.10
C CYS A 26 -2.07 -4.87 8.23
N ALA A 27 -1.69 -5.15 6.99
CA ALA A 27 -2.55 -5.83 6.01
C ALA A 27 -2.45 -7.37 6.11
N GLY A 28 -1.34 -7.88 6.63
CA GLY A 28 -1.01 -9.31 6.56
C GLY A 28 -0.49 -9.71 5.18
N THR A 29 0.25 -10.82 5.14
CA THR A 29 0.94 -11.32 3.93
C THR A 29 -0.03 -11.55 2.78
N GLU A 30 -1.15 -12.23 3.02
CA GLU A 30 -2.10 -12.59 1.95
C GLU A 30 -2.71 -11.36 1.24
N LEU A 31 -3.01 -10.30 1.99
CA LEU A 31 -3.57 -9.10 1.40
C LEU A 31 -2.49 -8.32 0.63
N VAL A 32 -1.27 -8.24 1.16
CA VAL A 32 -0.14 -7.61 0.47
C VAL A 32 0.19 -8.32 -0.84
N GLU A 33 0.21 -9.65 -0.85
CA GLU A 33 0.43 -10.44 -2.08
C GLU A 33 -0.60 -10.10 -3.15
N LYS A 34 -1.89 -10.04 -2.80
CA LYS A 34 -2.95 -9.64 -3.74
C LYS A 34 -2.77 -8.21 -4.26
N MET A 35 -2.28 -7.29 -3.43
CA MET A 35 -1.98 -5.92 -3.88
C MET A 35 -0.85 -5.97 -4.91
N ILE A 36 0.26 -6.65 -4.59
CA ILE A 36 1.41 -6.77 -5.49
C ILE A 36 1.01 -7.46 -6.80
N GLU A 37 0.17 -8.49 -6.76
CA GLU A 37 -0.38 -9.14 -7.96
C GLU A 37 -1.18 -8.18 -8.84
N LEU A 38 -1.99 -7.31 -8.23
CA LEU A 38 -2.84 -6.38 -8.97
C LEU A 38 -2.06 -5.24 -9.64
N TRP A 39 -1.00 -4.75 -8.98
CA TRP A 39 -0.19 -3.62 -9.47
C TRP A 39 1.13 -4.04 -10.11
N GLU A 40 1.51 -5.32 -10.03
CA GLU A 40 2.78 -5.88 -10.49
C GLU A 40 4.02 -5.17 -9.91
N SER A 41 3.85 -4.47 -8.78
CA SER A 41 4.85 -3.56 -8.21
C SER A 41 4.61 -3.34 -6.73
N GLU A 42 5.60 -3.68 -5.90
CA GLU A 42 5.54 -3.43 -4.45
C GLU A 42 5.45 -1.92 -4.14
N LYS A 43 6.14 -1.10 -4.94
CA LYS A 43 6.06 0.36 -4.79
C LYS A 43 4.64 0.85 -5.04
N ASP A 44 4.00 0.40 -6.10
CA ASP A 44 2.67 0.91 -6.46
C ASP A 44 1.58 0.34 -5.53
N ALA A 45 1.74 -0.90 -5.07
CA ALA A 45 0.94 -1.47 -3.99
C ALA A 45 1.06 -0.64 -2.70
N ARG A 46 2.28 -0.27 -2.30
CA ARG A 46 2.56 0.60 -1.15
C ARG A 46 1.92 1.98 -1.34
N ASP A 47 2.13 2.61 -2.49
CA ASP A 47 1.58 3.94 -2.78
C ASP A 47 0.06 3.92 -2.70
N TRP A 48 -0.59 2.89 -3.26
CA TRP A 48 -2.04 2.70 -3.14
C TRP A 48 -2.48 2.52 -1.68
N PHE A 49 -1.78 1.69 -0.91
CA PHE A 49 -2.12 1.38 0.48
C PHE A 49 -2.11 2.62 1.41
N TYR A 50 -1.24 3.58 1.11
CA TYR A 50 -1.12 4.84 1.86
C TYR A 50 -1.84 6.02 1.18
N THR A 51 -2.56 5.81 0.09
CA THR A 51 -3.30 6.86 -0.62
C THR A 51 -4.77 6.92 -0.17
N PRO A 52 -5.33 8.12 0.07
CA PRO A 52 -6.76 8.32 0.30
C PRO A 52 -7.61 7.85 -0.90
N LEU A 53 -8.60 6.97 -0.65
CA LEU A 53 -9.46 6.42 -1.70
C LEU A 53 -10.90 6.91 -1.55
N LYS A 54 -11.52 7.27 -2.67
CA LYS A 54 -12.96 7.65 -2.70
C LYS A 54 -13.86 6.50 -2.22
N GLY A 55 -13.54 5.27 -2.62
CA GLY A 55 -14.26 4.06 -2.19
C GLY A 55 -14.12 3.73 -0.69
N LEU A 56 -13.29 4.49 0.05
CA LEU A 56 -13.11 4.41 1.50
C LEU A 56 -13.44 5.74 2.19
N GLU A 57 -14.32 6.55 1.60
CA GLU A 57 -14.73 7.87 2.12
C GLU A 57 -13.55 8.85 2.30
N GLY A 58 -12.53 8.75 1.44
CA GLY A 58 -11.35 9.60 1.50
C GLY A 58 -10.33 9.20 2.58
N LYS A 59 -10.49 8.02 3.19
CA LYS A 59 -9.48 7.42 4.07
C LYS A 59 -8.55 6.50 3.29
N ARG A 60 -7.42 6.12 3.91
CA ARG A 60 -6.44 5.20 3.32
C ARG A 60 -6.76 3.76 3.67
N PRO A 61 -6.43 2.78 2.80
CA PRO A 61 -6.43 1.37 3.16
C PRO A 61 -5.71 1.08 4.48
N TYR A 62 -4.57 1.74 4.72
CA TYR A 62 -3.84 1.68 5.98
C TYR A 62 -4.70 1.97 7.22
N ASP A 63 -5.59 2.97 7.16
CA ASP A 63 -6.41 3.36 8.31
C ASP A 63 -7.43 2.25 8.65
N TYR A 64 -7.99 1.58 7.64
CA TYR A 64 -8.91 0.44 7.83
C TYR A 64 -8.19 -0.78 8.38
N CYS A 65 -7.02 -1.14 7.82
CA CYS A 65 -6.22 -2.25 8.34
C CYS A 65 -5.81 -2.01 9.80
N ARG A 66 -5.45 -0.77 10.16
CA ARG A 66 -5.13 -0.40 11.54
C ARG A 66 -6.34 -0.49 12.48
N GLU A 67 -7.54 -0.24 11.98
CA GLU A 67 -8.82 -0.42 12.70
C GLU A 67 -9.26 -1.90 12.76
N GLY A 68 -8.50 -2.83 12.18
CA GLY A 68 -8.84 -4.26 12.12
C GLY A 68 -9.83 -4.62 11.02
N LYS A 69 -10.14 -3.70 10.10
CA LYS A 69 -11.08 -3.86 8.97
C LYS A 69 -10.38 -4.30 7.70
N ILE A 70 -9.56 -5.34 7.80
CA ILE A 70 -8.75 -5.85 6.68
C ILE A 70 -9.67 -6.40 5.57
N ASP A 71 -10.78 -7.04 5.92
CA ASP A 71 -11.75 -7.61 4.98
C ASP A 71 -12.41 -6.56 4.07
N GLU A 72 -12.60 -5.33 4.56
CA GLU A 72 -13.15 -4.22 3.77
C GLU A 72 -12.15 -3.77 2.69
N VAL A 73 -10.87 -3.71 3.06
CA VAL A 73 -9.77 -3.42 2.12
C VAL A 73 -9.64 -4.55 1.09
N GLY A 74 -9.72 -5.81 1.52
CA GLY A 74 -9.69 -6.96 0.62
C GLY A 74 -10.88 -7.00 -0.34
N SER A 75 -12.08 -6.65 0.13
CA SER A 75 -13.28 -6.55 -0.71
C SER A 75 -13.15 -5.44 -1.76
N LEU A 76 -12.61 -4.27 -1.37
CA LEU A 76 -12.31 -3.19 -2.30
C LEU A 76 -11.28 -3.65 -3.36
N LEU A 77 -10.22 -4.32 -2.92
CA LEU A 77 -9.18 -4.83 -3.82
C LEU A 77 -9.76 -5.81 -4.85
N GLY A 78 -10.62 -6.74 -4.42
CA GLY A 78 -11.30 -7.68 -5.32
C GLY A 78 -12.20 -6.99 -6.34
N ARG A 79 -12.87 -5.91 -5.95
CA ARG A 79 -13.65 -5.08 -6.88
C ARG A 79 -12.77 -4.37 -7.90
N ILE A 80 -11.63 -3.82 -7.49
CA ILE A 80 -10.67 -3.18 -8.40
C ILE A 80 -10.16 -4.21 -9.41
N ALA A 81 -9.79 -5.41 -8.95
CA ALA A 81 -9.35 -6.51 -9.82
C ALA A 81 -10.43 -6.94 -10.83
N ALA A 82 -11.71 -6.87 -10.44
CA ALA A 82 -12.85 -7.13 -11.32
C ALA A 82 -13.22 -5.96 -12.25
N GLY A 83 -12.51 -4.83 -12.20
CA GLY A 83 -12.82 -3.62 -12.97
C GLY A 83 -14.06 -2.85 -12.47
N VAL A 84 -14.56 -3.17 -11.27
CA VAL A 84 -15.73 -2.53 -10.66
C VAL A 84 -15.28 -1.39 -9.75
N TYR A 85 -15.08 -0.22 -10.35
CA TYR A 85 -14.77 1.00 -9.61
C TYR A 85 -16.05 1.59 -9.00
N SER A 86 -16.06 1.80 -7.67
CA SER A 86 -17.01 2.68 -7.00
C SER A 86 -16.25 3.68 -6.15
#